data_AF-A0A3M2B3H6-F1
#
_entry.id   AF-A0A3M2B3H6-F1
#
_cell.length_a   1.000
_cell.length_b   1.000
_cell.length_c   1.000
_cell.angle_alpha   90.00
_cell.angle_beta   90.00
_cell.angle_gamma   90.00
#
_symmetry.space_group_name_H-M   'P 1'
#
loop_
_entity.id
_entity.type
_entity.pdbx_description
1 polymer ?
#
loop_
_entity_poly.entity_id
_entity_poly.type
_entity_poly.pdbx_seq_one_letter_code
_entity_poly.pdbx_strand_id
1 'polypeptide(L)'
;MENDVVRAFVRALELAHPHLEGHSERVASYAVAIGCELGLSKATLRALRLAAALHDIGMLGLPDELLTVAPLTPQQRIQIQEHPRLSVLLVSRIHRFKDLSLWIECHHERWDGTGYPHGWRGEQIPLPARVLAVAEAFDGMRTETPYRPALSEQQAVEAIHQGAGTLFDPRVVQAFLKVQPVLQPVGRE
;
A
#
# COMPACT_ATOMS: atom_id res chain seq x y z
N MET A 1 -13.08 8.45 -5.60
CA MET A 1 -11.94 9.24 -6.12
C MET A 1 -12.42 10.39 -7.01
N GLU A 2 -12.07 11.65 -6.72
CA GLU A 2 -12.50 12.87 -7.45
C GLU A 2 -11.57 13.26 -8.63
N ASN A 3 -10.67 12.39 -9.08
CA ASN A 3 -9.73 12.71 -10.16
C ASN A 3 -9.78 11.62 -11.25
N ASP A 4 -10.30 11.97 -12.42
CA ASP A 4 -10.50 11.04 -13.53
C ASP A 4 -9.18 10.45 -14.06
N VAL A 5 -8.09 11.23 -14.02
CA VAL A 5 -6.76 10.76 -14.44
C VAL A 5 -6.22 9.70 -13.48
N VAL A 6 -6.36 9.92 -12.17
CA VAL A 6 -5.97 8.92 -11.15
C VAL A 6 -6.78 7.64 -11.34
N ARG A 7 -8.09 7.76 -11.55
CA ARG A 7 -8.95 6.60 -11.83
C ARG A 7 -8.54 5.87 -13.10
N ALA A 8 -8.12 6.58 -14.14
CA ALA A 8 -7.64 5.96 -15.38
C ALA A 8 -6.37 5.14 -15.16
N PHE A 9 -5.40 5.64 -14.36
CA PHE A 9 -4.21 4.87 -14.01
C PHE A 9 -4.53 3.63 -13.17
N VAL A 10 -5.39 3.77 -12.16
CA VAL A 10 -5.86 2.64 -11.35
C VAL A 10 -6.54 1.61 -12.24
N ARG A 11 -7.45 2.03 -13.13
CA ARG A 11 -8.11 1.11 -14.07
C ARG A 11 -7.13 0.44 -15.02
N ALA A 12 -6.10 1.14 -15.50
CA ALA A 12 -5.07 0.53 -16.34
C ALA A 12 -4.31 -0.58 -15.59
N LEU A 13 -3.97 -0.34 -14.32
CA LEU A 13 -3.34 -1.33 -13.45
C LEU A 13 -4.25 -2.55 -13.24
N GLU A 14 -5.52 -2.34 -12.89
CA GLU A 14 -6.50 -3.41 -12.68
C GLU A 14 -6.73 -4.25 -13.95
N LEU A 15 -6.75 -3.62 -15.13
CA LEU A 15 -6.88 -4.32 -16.41
C LEU A 15 -5.66 -5.18 -16.74
N ALA A 16 -4.46 -4.68 -16.42
CA ALA A 16 -3.22 -5.46 -16.58
C ALA A 16 -3.12 -6.59 -15.55
N HIS A 17 -3.65 -6.37 -14.34
CA HIS A 17 -3.54 -7.29 -13.21
C HIS A 17 -4.91 -7.46 -12.51
N PRO A 18 -5.78 -8.35 -13.03
CA PRO A 18 -7.16 -8.49 -12.54
C PRO A 18 -7.29 -8.82 -11.05
N HIS A 19 -6.28 -9.47 -10.45
CA HIS A 19 -6.28 -9.76 -9.00
C HIS A 19 -6.13 -8.52 -8.12
N LEU A 20 -5.72 -7.38 -8.69
CA LEU A 20 -5.66 -6.08 -8.00
C LEU A 20 -6.98 -5.29 -8.12
N GLU A 21 -8.05 -5.87 -8.68
CA GLU A 21 -9.32 -5.17 -8.79
C GLU A 21 -9.84 -4.68 -7.41
N GLY A 22 -10.11 -3.37 -7.34
CA GLY A 22 -10.58 -2.70 -6.14
C GLY A 22 -9.53 -2.54 -5.04
N HIS A 23 -8.33 -3.10 -5.20
CA HIS A 23 -7.25 -3.06 -4.21
C HIS A 23 -6.88 -1.62 -3.83
N SER A 24 -6.59 -0.78 -4.82
CA SER A 24 -6.21 0.61 -4.59
C SER A 24 -7.28 1.41 -3.82
N GLU A 25 -8.56 1.14 -4.05
CA GLU A 25 -9.66 1.82 -3.34
C GLU A 25 -9.81 1.31 -1.90
N ARG A 26 -9.63 0.00 -1.67
CA ARG A 26 -9.64 -0.59 -0.32
C ARG A 26 -8.47 -0.08 0.52
N VAL A 27 -7.25 -0.13 -0.02
CA VAL A 27 -6.04 0.43 0.63
C VAL A 27 -6.21 1.91 0.94
N ALA A 28 -6.74 2.70 -0.01
CA ALA A 28 -7.01 4.12 0.22
C ALA A 28 -8.05 4.36 1.33
N SER A 29 -9.08 3.52 1.42
CA SER A 29 -10.10 3.60 2.47
C SER A 29 -9.52 3.27 3.86
N TYR A 30 -8.72 2.20 3.95
CA TYR A 30 -8.03 1.81 5.18
C TYR A 30 -7.03 2.89 5.61
N ALA A 31 -6.18 3.38 4.70
CA ALA A 31 -5.18 4.40 4.99
C ALA A 31 -5.83 5.70 5.50
N VAL A 32 -6.93 6.15 4.89
CA VAL A 32 -7.65 7.36 5.34
C VAL A 32 -8.26 7.16 6.72
N ALA A 33 -8.86 6.00 7.00
CA ALA A 33 -9.46 5.73 8.31
C ALA A 33 -8.40 5.70 9.42
N ILE A 34 -7.29 4.99 9.20
CA ILE A 34 -6.15 4.94 10.13
C ILE A 34 -5.58 6.36 10.33
N GLY A 35 -5.37 7.10 9.25
CA GLY A 35 -4.87 8.47 9.30
C GLY A 35 -5.80 9.42 10.08
N CYS A 36 -7.11 9.23 9.96
CA CYS A 36 -8.11 10.01 10.68
C CYS A 36 -8.03 9.74 12.19
N GLU A 37 -7.92 8.47 12.59
CA GLU A 37 -7.73 8.08 13.99
C GLU A 37 -6.41 8.63 14.57
N LEU A 38 -5.36 8.75 13.74
CA LEU A 38 -4.09 9.37 14.12
C LEU A 38 -4.12 10.91 14.15
N GLY A 39 -5.25 11.54 13.81
CA GLY A 39 -5.41 12.99 13.82
C GLY A 39 -4.71 13.72 12.67
N LEU A 40 -4.48 13.05 11.53
CA LEU A 40 -3.91 13.70 10.35
C LEU A 40 -4.83 14.79 9.80
N SER A 41 -4.24 15.87 9.30
CA SER A 41 -5.00 16.99 8.74
C SER A 41 -5.83 16.56 7.52
N LYS A 42 -6.94 17.26 7.24
CA LYS A 42 -7.75 17.01 6.03
C LYS A 42 -6.93 17.08 4.74
N ALA A 43 -5.94 17.97 4.67
CA ALA A 43 -5.04 18.09 3.52
C ALA A 43 -4.16 16.82 3.38
N THR A 44 -3.58 16.36 4.49
CA THR A 44 -2.78 15.13 4.54
C THR A 44 -3.63 13.90 4.19
N LEU A 45 -4.86 13.80 4.68
CA LEU A 45 -5.77 12.69 4.37
C LEU A 45 -6.11 12.62 2.87
N ARG A 46 -6.36 13.76 2.23
CA ARG A 46 -6.57 13.82 0.77
C ARG A 46 -5.33 13.36 0.00
N ALA A 47 -4.15 13.81 0.42
CA ALA A 47 -2.90 13.40 -0.19
C ALA A 47 -2.60 11.91 0.03
N LEU A 48 -2.88 11.39 1.23
CA LEU A 48 -2.70 9.98 1.58
C LEU A 48 -3.63 9.08 0.76
N ARG A 49 -4.89 9.51 0.54
CA ARG A 49 -5.81 8.81 -0.36
C ARG A 49 -5.26 8.71 -1.79
N LEU A 50 -4.63 9.77 -2.29
CA LEU A 50 -4.01 9.78 -3.61
C LEU A 50 -2.75 8.91 -3.64
N ALA A 51 -1.90 8.97 -2.60
CA ALA A 51 -0.73 8.10 -2.48
C ALA A 51 -1.14 6.63 -2.50
N ALA A 52 -2.14 6.26 -1.70
CA ALA A 52 -2.68 4.92 -1.64
C ALA A 52 -3.31 4.46 -2.97
N ALA A 53 -3.98 5.35 -3.71
CA ALA A 53 -4.50 5.00 -5.02
C ALA A 53 -3.39 4.74 -6.06
N LEU A 54 -2.24 5.40 -5.92
CA LEU A 54 -1.18 5.41 -6.93
C LEU A 54 0.04 4.56 -6.55
N HIS A 55 0.03 3.89 -5.39
CA HIS A 55 1.25 3.29 -4.84
C HIS A 55 1.85 2.18 -5.72
N ASP A 56 0.99 1.42 -6.41
CA ASP A 56 1.36 0.26 -7.23
C ASP A 56 1.30 0.47 -8.73
N ILE A 57 1.02 1.69 -9.23
CA ILE A 57 0.91 1.93 -10.68
C ILE A 57 2.22 1.65 -11.43
N GLY A 58 3.35 1.64 -10.73
CA GLY A 58 4.67 1.28 -11.25
C GLY A 58 4.78 -0.19 -11.66
N MET A 59 3.87 -1.07 -11.22
CA MET A 59 3.80 -2.45 -11.71
C MET A 59 3.56 -2.51 -13.22
N LEU A 60 2.89 -1.51 -13.82
CA LEU A 60 2.73 -1.38 -15.27
C LEU A 60 4.06 -1.26 -16.04
N GLY A 61 5.15 -0.90 -15.34
CA GLY A 61 6.49 -0.83 -15.90
C GLY A 61 7.30 -2.12 -15.76
N LEU A 62 6.75 -3.17 -15.15
CA LEU A 62 7.40 -4.46 -14.95
C LEU A 62 7.01 -5.47 -16.04
N PRO A 63 7.87 -6.46 -16.35
CA PRO A 63 7.47 -7.58 -17.20
C PRO A 63 6.33 -8.40 -16.59
N ASP A 64 5.31 -8.72 -17.39
CA ASP A 64 4.12 -9.47 -16.96
C ASP A 64 4.45 -10.79 -16.25
N GLU A 65 5.49 -11.48 -16.72
CA GLU A 65 5.96 -12.76 -16.17
C GLU A 65 6.30 -12.70 -14.68
N LEU A 66 6.73 -11.53 -14.18
CA LEU A 66 7.04 -11.34 -12.75
C LEU A 66 5.78 -11.35 -11.88
N LEU A 67 4.64 -11.01 -12.46
CA LEU A 67 3.35 -10.87 -11.77
C LEU A 67 2.49 -12.14 -11.94
N THR A 68 2.93 -13.06 -12.80
CA THR A 68 2.26 -14.33 -13.11
C THR A 68 3.08 -15.58 -12.75
N VAL A 69 4.11 -15.48 -11.91
CA VAL A 69 4.83 -16.68 -11.40
C VAL A 69 5.05 -16.67 -9.89
N ALA A 70 4.92 -17.85 -9.26
CA ALA A 70 5.48 -18.11 -7.93
C ALA A 70 5.94 -19.58 -7.77
N PRO A 71 6.96 -19.85 -6.92
CA PRO A 71 7.70 -18.87 -6.12
C PRO A 71 8.65 -18.02 -6.99
N LEU A 72 8.75 -16.73 -6.68
CA LEU A 72 9.70 -15.83 -7.32
C LEU A 72 11.14 -16.18 -6.93
N THR A 73 12.04 -16.17 -7.91
CA THR A 73 13.48 -16.25 -7.69
C THR A 73 13.98 -14.98 -6.96
N PRO A 74 15.16 -15.02 -6.31
CA PRO A 74 15.73 -13.82 -5.69
C PRO A 74 15.89 -12.65 -6.66
N GLN A 75 16.24 -12.91 -7.93
CA GLN A 75 16.38 -11.89 -8.95
C GLN A 75 15.03 -11.26 -9.33
N GLN A 76 13.99 -12.08 -9.50
CA GLN A 76 12.63 -11.60 -9.77
C GLN A 76 12.08 -10.76 -8.61
N ARG A 77 12.39 -11.11 -7.36
CA ARG A 77 12.01 -10.31 -6.19
C ARG A 77 12.64 -8.92 -6.24
N ILE A 78 13.92 -8.81 -6.57
CA ILE A 78 14.60 -7.51 -6.71
C ILE A 78 13.92 -6.67 -7.79
N GLN A 79 13.50 -7.28 -8.91
CA GLN A 79 12.80 -6.56 -9.97
C GLN A 79 11.42 -6.06 -9.54
N ILE A 80 10.64 -6.86 -8.80
CA ILE A 80 9.33 -6.40 -8.29
C ILE A 80 9.48 -5.28 -7.27
N GLN A 81 10.52 -5.32 -6.43
CA GLN A 81 10.81 -4.26 -5.45
C GLN A 81 11.07 -2.89 -6.07
N GLU A 82 11.20 -2.80 -7.40
CA GLU A 82 11.38 -1.57 -8.14
C GLU A 82 10.06 -0.79 -8.37
N HIS A 83 8.90 -1.45 -8.24
CA HIS A 83 7.60 -0.80 -8.52
C HIS A 83 7.35 0.50 -7.73
N PRO A 84 7.77 0.69 -6.46
CA PRO A 84 7.54 1.95 -5.77
C PRO A 84 8.28 3.10 -6.46
N ARG A 85 9.52 2.85 -6.90
CA ARG A 85 10.32 3.83 -7.64
C ARG A 85 9.72 4.14 -9.01
N LEU A 86 9.18 3.12 -9.70
CA LEU A 86 8.48 3.31 -10.97
C LEU A 86 7.17 4.09 -10.79
N SER A 87 6.41 3.84 -9.71
CA SER A 87 5.22 4.61 -9.35
C SER A 87 5.58 6.08 -9.15
N VAL A 88 6.66 6.36 -8.40
CA VAL A 88 7.20 7.72 -8.24
C VAL A 88 7.56 8.35 -9.58
N LEU A 89 8.26 7.61 -10.45
CA LEU A 89 8.66 8.13 -11.76
C LEU A 89 7.44 8.56 -12.59
N LEU A 90 6.36 7.77 -12.59
CA LEU A 90 5.11 8.06 -13.29
C LEU A 90 4.42 9.34 -12.77
N VAL A 91 4.48 9.59 -11.46
CA VAL A 91 3.83 10.77 -10.85
C VAL A 91 4.73 11.99 -10.70
N SER A 92 6.04 11.82 -10.86
CA SER A 92 7.08 12.82 -10.54
C SER A 92 6.94 14.18 -11.23
N ARG A 93 6.34 14.21 -12.43
CA ARG A 93 6.12 15.45 -13.20
C ARG A 93 4.91 16.26 -12.76
N ILE A 94 4.09 15.72 -11.87
CA ILE A 94 2.91 16.40 -11.34
C ILE A 94 3.33 17.13 -10.06
N HIS A 95 3.57 18.44 -10.15
CA HIS A 95 4.11 19.25 -9.05
C HIS A 95 3.36 19.10 -7.72
N ARG A 96 2.03 18.91 -7.76
CA ARG A 96 1.18 18.70 -6.57
C ARG A 96 1.47 17.37 -5.86
N PHE A 97 2.21 16.47 -6.47
CA PHE A 97 2.45 15.10 -6.02
C PHE A 97 3.81 14.89 -5.36
N LYS A 98 4.53 15.97 -5.05
CA LYS A 98 5.87 15.90 -4.45
C LYS A 98 5.89 15.16 -3.11
N ASP A 99 5.00 15.50 -2.18
CA ASP A 99 4.99 14.88 -0.84
C ASP A 99 4.53 13.42 -0.89
N LEU A 100 3.57 13.11 -1.77
CA LEU A 100 3.05 11.76 -1.92
C LEU A 100 3.99 10.82 -2.67
N SER A 101 4.91 11.35 -3.46
CA SER A 101 5.97 10.54 -4.09
C SER A 101 6.81 9.84 -3.03
N LEU A 102 7.22 10.53 -1.97
CA LEU A 102 8.00 9.92 -0.89
C LEU A 102 7.20 8.85 -0.14
N TRP A 103 5.89 9.06 0.03
CA TRP A 103 5.05 8.09 0.74
C TRP A 103 4.82 6.82 -0.08
N ILE A 104 4.67 6.98 -1.40
CA ILE A 104 4.65 5.88 -2.36
C ILE A 104 5.99 5.17 -2.37
N GLU A 105 7.13 5.87 -2.42
CA GLU A 105 8.44 5.22 -2.46
C GLU A 105 8.70 4.35 -1.22
N CYS A 106 8.33 4.85 -0.05
CA CYS A 106 8.65 4.23 1.23
C CYS A 106 7.58 3.27 1.76
N HIS A 107 6.55 2.91 0.99
CA HIS A 107 5.44 2.10 1.54
C HIS A 107 5.81 0.65 1.87
N HIS A 108 6.96 0.17 1.39
CA HIS A 108 7.56 -1.12 1.77
C HIS A 108 8.71 -1.00 2.78
N GLU A 109 8.97 0.20 3.31
CA GLU A 109 9.86 0.34 4.45
C GLU A 109 9.26 -0.33 5.68
N ARG A 110 10.11 -0.97 6.48
CA ARG A 110 9.71 -1.69 7.69
C ARG A 110 10.19 -0.94 8.91
N TRP A 111 9.40 -0.97 9.97
CA TRP A 111 9.71 -0.24 11.20
C TRP A 111 11.09 -0.57 11.78
N ASP A 112 11.58 -1.80 11.62
CA ASP A 112 12.89 -2.26 12.06
C ASP A 112 14.07 -1.92 11.14
N GLY A 113 13.82 -1.36 9.95
CA GLY A 113 14.83 -1.03 8.95
C GLY A 113 15.20 -2.17 8.00
N THR A 114 14.47 -3.29 8.02
CA THR A 114 14.68 -4.42 7.08
C THR A 114 13.88 -4.29 5.78
N GLY A 115 13.21 -3.15 5.59
CA GLY A 115 12.44 -2.83 4.39
C GLY A 115 13.31 -2.25 3.27
N TYR A 116 12.63 -1.71 2.26
CA TYR A 116 13.25 -1.14 1.06
C TYR A 116 12.45 0.11 0.63
N PRO A 117 13.02 1.03 -0.17
CA PRO A 117 14.33 0.95 -0.84
C PRO A 117 15.53 1.48 -0.03
N HIS A 118 15.31 2.21 1.06
CA HIS A 118 16.36 2.89 1.80
C HIS A 118 16.78 2.18 3.09
N GLY A 119 15.96 1.28 3.62
CA GLY A 119 16.20 0.62 4.91
C GLY A 119 16.03 1.59 6.08
N TRP A 120 15.11 2.54 5.94
CA TRP A 120 14.82 3.52 6.99
C TRP A 120 14.16 2.85 8.19
N ARG A 121 14.53 3.29 9.38
CA ARG A 121 14.07 2.70 10.64
C ARG A 121 13.21 3.68 11.43
N GLY A 122 12.12 3.17 11.99
CA GLY A 122 11.26 3.92 12.89
C GLY A 122 10.72 5.19 12.26
N GLU A 123 10.93 6.32 12.93
CA GLU A 123 10.41 7.63 12.52
C GLU A 123 11.19 8.29 11.38
N GLN A 124 12.27 7.67 10.88
CA GLN A 124 12.86 8.05 9.59
C GLN A 124 11.86 7.85 8.45
N ILE A 125 10.94 6.89 8.60
CA ILE A 125 9.85 6.64 7.67
C ILE A 125 8.74 7.70 7.91
N PRO A 126 8.29 8.45 6.89
CA PRO A 126 7.19 9.38 7.03
C PRO A 126 5.94 8.70 7.57
N LEU A 127 5.22 9.36 8.50
CA LEU A 127 4.01 8.79 9.10
C LEU A 127 2.97 8.33 8.05
N PRO A 128 2.69 9.08 6.96
CA PRO A 128 1.76 8.61 5.93
C PRO A 128 2.22 7.33 5.21
N ALA A 129 3.54 7.13 5.03
CA ALA A 129 4.08 5.90 4.44
C ALA A 129 3.91 4.71 5.39
N ARG A 130 4.11 4.93 6.70
CA ARG A 130 3.84 3.90 7.74
C ARG A 130 2.36 3.51 7.78
N VAL A 131 1.46 4.47 7.61
CA VAL A 131 0.01 4.22 7.48
C VAL A 131 -0.29 3.40 6.24
N LEU A 132 0.32 3.77 5.10
CA LEU A 132 0.14 3.07 3.84
C LEU A 132 0.63 1.61 3.93
N ALA A 133 1.78 1.36 4.56
CA ALA A 133 2.31 0.01 4.76
C ALA A 133 1.36 -0.93 5.51
N VAL A 134 0.67 -0.43 6.56
CA VAL A 134 -0.32 -1.21 7.30
C VAL A 134 -1.58 -1.47 6.47
N ALA A 135 -2.08 -0.43 5.78
CA ALA A 135 -3.25 -0.56 4.91
C ALA A 135 -3.01 -1.56 3.76
N GLU A 136 -1.82 -1.48 3.16
CA GLU A 136 -1.36 -2.35 2.07
C GLU A 136 -1.26 -3.80 2.53
N ALA A 137 -0.53 -4.04 3.61
CA ALA A 137 -0.37 -5.38 4.15
C ALA A 137 -1.71 -6.02 4.52
N PHE A 138 -2.66 -5.25 5.08
CA PHE A 138 -3.97 -5.78 5.44
C PHE A 138 -4.79 -6.18 4.20
N ASP A 139 -4.85 -5.33 3.17
CA ASP A 139 -5.59 -5.67 1.96
C ASP A 139 -4.91 -6.80 1.18
N GLY A 140 -3.59 -6.73 1.00
CA GLY A 140 -2.81 -7.77 0.35
C GLY A 140 -2.94 -9.13 1.03
N MET A 141 -2.97 -9.17 2.38
CA MET A 141 -3.22 -10.42 3.11
C MET A 141 -4.61 -11.02 2.88
N ARG A 142 -5.61 -10.17 2.63
CA ARG A 142 -6.99 -10.61 2.39
C ARG A 142 -7.36 -10.68 0.91
N THR A 143 -6.41 -10.46 0.00
CA THR A 143 -6.58 -10.60 -1.44
C THR A 143 -6.08 -11.96 -1.87
N GLU A 144 -6.92 -12.68 -2.63
CA GLU A 144 -6.53 -13.93 -3.26
C GLU A 144 -5.62 -13.64 -4.46
N THR A 145 -4.57 -14.43 -4.58
CA THR A 145 -3.61 -14.33 -5.68
C THR A 145 -3.47 -15.71 -6.34
N PRO A 146 -2.94 -15.81 -7.57
CA PRO A 146 -2.75 -17.11 -8.23
C PRO A 146 -1.92 -18.15 -7.45
N TYR A 147 -1.21 -17.74 -6.39
CA TYR A 147 -0.30 -18.60 -5.61
C TYR A 147 -0.70 -18.78 -4.15
N ARG A 148 -1.66 -17.98 -3.66
CA ARG A 148 -2.01 -17.98 -2.24
C ARG A 148 -3.47 -17.57 -2.05
N PRO A 149 -4.26 -18.36 -1.30
CA PRO A 149 -5.61 -17.97 -0.91
C PRO A 149 -5.59 -16.72 -0.01
N ALA A 150 -6.71 -15.99 -0.01
CA ALA A 150 -6.93 -14.89 0.92
C ALA A 150 -6.94 -15.40 2.38
N LEU A 151 -6.32 -14.65 3.29
CA LEU A 151 -6.47 -14.89 4.73
C LEU A 151 -7.83 -14.42 5.22
N SER A 152 -8.34 -15.05 6.27
CA SER A 152 -9.50 -14.53 6.99
C SER A 152 -9.18 -13.17 7.61
N GLU A 153 -10.21 -12.38 7.90
CA GLU A 153 -10.03 -11.08 8.56
C GLU A 153 -9.28 -11.23 9.89
N GLN A 154 -9.68 -12.21 10.71
CA GLN A 154 -9.05 -12.48 11.99
C GLN A 154 -7.56 -12.82 11.83
N GLN A 155 -7.21 -13.65 10.83
CA GLN A 155 -5.82 -13.99 10.55
C GLN A 155 -4.99 -12.78 10.10
N ALA A 156 -5.56 -11.94 9.22
CA ALA A 156 -4.89 -10.74 8.74
C ALA A 156 -4.70 -9.71 9.87
N VAL A 157 -5.70 -9.50 10.73
CA VAL A 157 -5.62 -8.63 11.91
C VAL A 157 -4.54 -9.12 12.88
N GLU A 158 -4.52 -10.42 13.16
CA GLU A 158 -3.52 -11.01 14.05
C GLU A 158 -2.10 -10.85 13.48
N ALA A 159 -1.92 -11.06 12.17
CA ALA A 159 -0.62 -10.84 11.52
C ALA A 159 -0.15 -9.38 11.58
N ILE A 160 -1.04 -8.40 11.39
CA ILE A 160 -0.71 -6.98 11.58
C ILE A 160 -0.31 -6.71 13.04
N HIS A 161 -1.06 -7.25 13.99
CA HIS A 161 -0.77 -7.09 15.42
C HIS A 161 0.60 -7.67 15.81
N GLN A 162 0.92 -8.88 15.34
CA GLN A 162 2.22 -9.53 15.57
C GLN A 162 3.39 -8.79 14.91
N GLY A 163 3.14 -8.11 13.79
CA GLY A 163 4.14 -7.30 13.08
C GLY A 163 4.44 -5.95 13.75
N ALA A 164 3.75 -5.57 14.83
CA ALA A 164 3.98 -4.31 15.52
C ALA A 164 5.40 -4.23 16.12
N GLY A 165 6.12 -3.16 15.82
CA GLY A 165 7.48 -2.91 16.32
C GLY A 165 8.57 -3.61 15.51
N THR A 166 8.22 -4.37 14.49
CA THR A 166 9.16 -4.98 13.53
C THR A 166 8.82 -4.55 12.11
N LEU A 167 7.70 -5.03 11.59
CA LEU A 167 7.20 -4.68 10.26
C LEU A 167 6.53 -3.30 10.28
N PHE A 168 5.71 -3.05 11.30
CA PHE A 168 4.82 -1.91 11.35
C PHE A 168 5.07 -1.02 12.56
N ASP A 169 4.80 0.27 12.42
CA ASP A 169 4.78 1.21 13.54
C ASP A 169 3.71 0.79 14.56
N PRO A 170 4.07 0.53 15.84
CA PRO A 170 3.12 0.17 16.88
C PRO A 170 1.97 1.16 17.04
N ARG A 171 2.20 2.46 16.85
CA ARG A 171 1.17 3.50 16.95
C ARG A 171 0.16 3.40 15.82
N VAL A 172 0.63 3.09 14.61
CA VAL A 172 -0.22 2.91 13.43
C VAL A 172 -1.04 1.63 13.56
N VAL A 173 -0.43 0.55 14.06
CA VAL A 173 -1.15 -0.72 14.35
C VAL A 173 -2.26 -0.49 15.37
N GLN A 174 -1.99 0.25 16.46
CA GLN A 174 -3.02 0.60 17.43
C GLN A 174 -4.19 1.37 16.82
N ALA A 175 -3.91 2.35 15.95
CA ALA A 175 -4.95 3.08 15.23
C ALA A 175 -5.76 2.16 14.30
N PHE A 176 -5.08 1.29 13.54
CA PHE A 176 -5.71 0.29 12.69
C PHE A 176 -6.68 -0.60 13.47
N LEU A 177 -6.26 -1.15 14.61
CA LEU A 177 -7.10 -2.04 15.42
C LEU A 177 -8.39 -1.37 15.93
N LYS A 178 -8.38 -0.06 16.13
CA LYS A 178 -9.58 0.70 16.53
C LYS A 178 -10.55 0.93 15.37
N VAL A 179 -10.04 1.15 14.16
CA VAL A 179 -10.88 1.51 13.00
C VAL A 179 -11.30 0.32 12.17
N GLN A 180 -10.50 -0.76 12.11
CA GLN A 180 -10.80 -1.92 11.28
C GLN A 180 -12.20 -2.53 11.53
N PRO A 181 -12.71 -2.64 12.78
CA PRO A 181 -14.00 -3.31 13.02
C PRO A 181 -15.20 -2.56 12.41
N VAL A 182 -15.05 -1.27 12.09
CA VAL A 182 -16.10 -0.43 11.51
C VAL A 182 -15.89 -0.17 10.02
N LEU A 183 -14.80 -0.68 9.45
CA LEU A 183 -14.54 -0.56 8.01
C LEU A 183 -15.32 -1.65 7.29
N GLN A 184 -16.37 -1.26 6.58
CA GLN A 184 -17.01 -2.17 5.64
C GLN A 184 -16.07 -2.43 4.46
N PRO A 185 -15.90 -3.69 4.03
CA PRO A 185 -15.14 -3.98 2.84
C PRO A 185 -15.83 -3.32 1.63
N VAL A 186 -15.13 -2.40 0.98
CA VAL A 186 -15.57 -1.87 -0.32
C VAL A 186 -15.31 -2.96 -1.35
N GLY A 187 -16.37 -3.46 -2.01
CA GLY A 187 -16.25 -4.35 -3.16
C GLY A 187 -15.76 -5.77 -2.86
N ARG A 188 -16.17 -6.36 -1.72
CA ARG A 188 -16.06 -7.82 -1.51
C ARG A 188 -17.48 -8.38 -1.43
N GLU A 189 -17.95 -8.91 -2.55
CA GLU A 189 -19.14 -9.77 -2.59
C GLU A 189 -18.80 -11.18 -2.12
#